data_AF-A0AAX1TX49-F1
#
_entry.id   AF-A0AAX1TX49-F1
#
_cell.length_a   1.000
_cell.length_b   1.000
_cell.length_c   1.000
_cell.angle_alpha   90.00
_cell.angle_beta   90.00
_cell.angle_gamma   90.00
#
_symmetry.space_group_name_H-M   'P 1'
#
loop_
_entity.id
_entity.type
_entity.pdbx_description
1 polymer ?
#
loop_
_entity_poly.entity_id
_entity_poly.type
_entity_poly.pdbx_seq_one_letter_code
_entity_poly.pdbx_strand_id
1 'polypeptide(L)'
;MGQRTGRMSWRAYLYDVQTGQLAQEIDIPSFSWSMTVSDCSFTTTKDKGLGDDSISGLELPWTEIPGTTPAARAAALQPYKRGLALFWRSPMDDPSSLGTPILAGALGVRTSSWHDVSVPVVSMFGMLEDRHLVHEGAFGTGVNHTSTRKYRFENLSWRALACEVIRQCTEMKPGGSLPIDLPYLNEVGTHSLPSDGATEDKPAAKTKSKRRETLADGYIETVVDGDTTTITEQHVTKKTKQVTETKPYSYSTRKGTVTKQHTTTKTITTAQTTVTKKTVTKNHADYSERTVTTTTVVFSFDADGKQTGSTTTTDGPHKTILPRQTVAEYQDSNIGSHKCSDILKNIADADGGPDMQFRPYLADSQHIRFRFLAGSDGDVHLNQDRRLSLSCHPQGGTLENIKIDRCAPIMRVYATGSGADSGTMCALAEDLSLTRREDPWPLRETTLSASDAKTWELLSSAANAAMLANRRPLCQLSGEMDANDVDANGLPLHPLGSFWPGETFDVAIDGFPDWPDGVTTMRLMQMSGDQTGKVTLKFDPIAEPFD
;
A
#
# COMPACT_ATOMS: atom_id res chain seq x y z
N MET A 1 57.04 6.80 0.93
CA MET A 1 55.80 7.09 0.18
C MET A 1 55.33 5.79 -0.45
N GLY A 2 54.53 5.01 0.29
CA GLY A 2 53.91 3.79 -0.23
C GLY A 2 52.58 4.16 -0.88
N GLN A 3 52.38 3.75 -2.13
CA GLN A 3 51.13 3.93 -2.85
C GLN A 3 50.00 3.17 -2.13
N ARG A 4 48.99 3.91 -1.66
CA ARG A 4 47.67 3.36 -1.27
C ARG A 4 46.97 2.88 -2.55
N THR A 5 47.26 1.67 -3.01
CA THR A 5 46.50 0.97 -4.07
C THR A 5 45.51 0.01 -3.42
N GLY A 6 44.42 0.59 -2.94
CA GLY A 6 43.18 -0.07 -2.53
C GLY A 6 42.14 1.03 -2.56
N ARG A 7 41.56 1.28 -3.74
CA ARG A 7 40.59 2.36 -3.93
C ARG A 7 39.35 1.93 -3.15
N MET A 8 39.07 2.58 -2.02
CA MET A 8 37.89 2.29 -1.19
C MET A 8 36.65 2.38 -2.08
N SER A 9 35.90 1.27 -2.21
CA SER A 9 34.68 1.20 -3.01
C SER A 9 33.55 2.02 -2.38
N TRP A 10 33.55 2.18 -1.06
CA TRP A 10 32.64 3.07 -0.35
C TRP A 10 33.11 4.53 -0.36
N ARG A 11 32.17 5.45 -0.58
CA ARG A 11 32.35 6.88 -0.36
C ARG A 11 31.22 7.42 0.48
N ALA A 12 31.55 8.25 1.46
CA ALA A 12 30.56 8.80 2.38
C ALA A 12 30.48 10.32 2.23
N TYR A 13 29.27 10.85 2.09
CA TYR A 13 29.03 12.29 1.98
C TYR A 13 28.05 12.74 3.06
N LEU A 14 28.38 13.86 3.70
CA LEU A 14 27.38 14.58 4.48
C LEU A 14 26.38 15.23 3.53
N TYR A 15 25.13 15.39 3.96
CA TYR A 15 24.12 16.12 3.18
C TYR A 15 23.13 16.88 4.07
N ASP A 16 22.41 17.83 3.49
CA ASP A 16 21.30 18.54 4.14
C ASP A 16 20.01 17.73 3.99
N VAL A 17 19.42 17.28 5.12
CA VAL A 17 18.30 16.32 5.11
C VAL A 17 17.06 16.87 4.41
N GLN A 18 16.81 18.17 4.51
CA GLN A 18 15.60 18.78 3.96
C GLN A 18 15.69 18.95 2.44
N THR A 19 16.86 19.36 1.95
CA THR A 19 17.06 19.69 0.53
C THR A 19 17.65 18.53 -0.28
N GLY A 20 18.29 17.57 0.38
CA GLY A 20 19.07 16.52 -0.27
C GLY A 20 20.45 16.99 -0.74
N GLN A 21 20.83 18.25 -0.49
CA GLN A 21 22.08 18.80 -1.01
C GLN A 21 23.30 18.14 -0.37
N LEU A 22 24.12 17.48 -1.19
CA LEU A 22 25.39 16.89 -0.81
C LEU A 22 26.38 17.99 -0.39
N ALA A 23 27.14 17.68 0.64
CA ALA A 23 28.21 18.49 1.17
C ALA A 23 29.55 17.75 1.01
N GLN A 24 30.46 17.94 1.96
CA GLN A 24 31.81 17.39 1.90
C GLN A 24 31.82 15.85 2.06
N GLU A 25 32.71 15.20 1.30
CA GLU A 25 33.09 13.80 1.48
C GLU A 25 33.81 13.64 2.82
N ILE A 26 33.43 12.63 3.60
CA ILE A 26 34.09 12.29 4.86
C ILE A 26 34.66 10.88 4.76
N ASP A 27 35.83 10.66 5.37
CA ASP A 27 36.36 9.30 5.52
C ASP A 27 35.77 8.66 6.76
N ILE A 28 35.30 7.42 6.62
CA ILE A 28 34.69 6.64 7.69
C ILE A 28 35.54 5.38 7.86
N PRO A 29 36.35 5.29 8.94
CA PRO A 29 37.29 4.18 9.10
C PRO A 29 36.64 2.80 9.13
N SER A 30 35.47 2.71 9.75
CA SER A 30 34.67 1.49 9.86
C SER A 30 33.21 1.84 10.09
N PHE A 31 32.33 1.01 9.56
CA PHE A 31 30.89 1.07 9.82
C PHE A 31 30.27 -0.29 9.52
N SER A 32 29.08 -0.53 10.07
CA SER A 32 28.25 -1.67 9.70
C SER A 32 26.91 -1.17 9.21
N TRP A 33 26.32 -1.90 8.27
CA TRP A 33 25.06 -1.53 7.66
C TRP A 33 24.15 -2.74 7.46
N SER A 34 22.84 -2.50 7.45
CA SER A 34 21.82 -3.49 7.16
C SER A 34 20.64 -2.82 6.44
N MET A 35 20.06 -3.53 5.49
CA MET A 35 18.82 -3.19 4.79
C MET A 35 17.89 -4.39 4.79
N THR A 36 16.61 -4.17 5.10
CA THR A 36 15.57 -5.20 5.01
C THR A 36 14.40 -4.70 4.16
N VAL A 37 13.57 -5.62 3.65
CA VAL A 37 12.28 -5.27 3.00
C VAL A 37 11.08 -5.44 3.94
N SER A 38 11.24 -6.29 4.97
CA SER A 38 10.24 -6.70 5.97
C SER A 38 10.94 -7.45 7.11
N ASP A 39 10.21 -7.97 8.11
CA ASP A 39 10.79 -8.92 9.07
C ASP A 39 11.40 -10.12 8.31
N CYS A 40 12.59 -10.54 8.76
CA CYS A 40 13.41 -11.58 8.14
C CYS A 40 13.61 -12.79 9.05
N SER A 41 12.92 -12.84 10.20
CA SER A 41 12.96 -13.95 11.15
C SER A 41 12.01 -15.10 10.76
N PHE A 42 12.12 -16.27 11.40
CA PHE A 42 11.19 -17.39 11.20
C PHE A 42 9.76 -17.11 11.71
N THR A 43 9.46 -15.90 12.22
CA THR A 43 8.12 -15.55 12.67
C THR A 43 7.25 -15.13 11.49
N THR A 44 6.39 -16.03 11.02
CA THR A 44 5.39 -15.71 9.98
C THR A 44 4.07 -15.20 10.61
N THR A 45 4.12 -14.61 11.80
CA THR A 45 2.95 -13.90 12.35
C THR A 45 2.68 -12.66 11.49
N LYS A 46 1.44 -12.18 11.50
CA LYS A 46 0.87 -11.11 10.64
C LYS A 46 1.73 -9.84 10.48
N ASP A 47 2.68 -9.62 11.37
CA ASP A 47 3.61 -8.48 11.35
C ASP A 47 4.67 -8.68 10.25
N LYS A 48 4.29 -8.43 9.00
CA LYS A 48 5.22 -8.33 7.87
C LYS A 48 6.26 -7.26 8.18
N GLY A 49 5.85 -6.18 8.84
CA GLY A 49 6.68 -5.04 9.13
C GLY A 49 7.10 -4.30 7.87
N LEU A 50 7.78 -3.18 8.07
CA LEU A 50 8.40 -2.43 6.99
C LEU A 50 9.90 -2.67 7.00
N GLY A 51 10.50 -2.62 5.81
CA GLY A 51 11.95 -2.63 5.66
C GLY A 51 12.60 -1.54 6.51
N ASP A 52 13.65 -1.91 7.23
CA ASP A 52 14.46 -1.00 8.02
C ASP A 52 15.88 -0.94 7.47
N ASP A 53 16.38 0.28 7.36
CA ASP A 53 17.72 0.57 6.89
C ASP A 53 18.49 1.19 8.05
N SER A 54 19.57 0.53 8.47
CA SER A 54 20.38 1.00 9.59
C SER A 54 21.85 1.10 9.21
N ILE A 55 22.50 2.14 9.73
CA ILE A 55 23.96 2.26 9.74
C ILE A 55 24.37 2.46 11.20
N SER A 56 25.29 1.61 11.66
CA SER A 56 25.78 1.57 13.04
C SER A 56 27.30 1.44 13.08
N GLY A 57 27.88 1.56 14.27
CA GLY A 57 29.35 1.49 14.45
C GLY A 57 30.11 2.67 13.83
N LEU A 58 29.43 3.78 13.55
CA LEU A 58 30.03 4.99 13.01
C LEU A 58 30.79 5.74 14.08
N GLU A 59 32.11 5.57 14.14
CA GLU A 59 33.02 6.39 14.94
C GLU A 59 33.84 7.30 14.03
N LEU A 60 33.58 8.61 14.12
CA LEU A 60 34.19 9.63 13.27
C LEU A 60 35.25 10.42 14.06
N PRO A 61 36.53 10.38 13.67
CA PRO A 61 37.54 11.22 14.29
C PRO A 61 37.33 12.69 13.93
N TRP A 62 37.68 13.59 14.84
CA TRP A 62 37.50 15.04 14.66
C TRP A 62 38.24 15.65 13.46
N THR A 63 39.22 14.94 12.90
CA THR A 63 39.97 15.36 11.71
C THR A 63 39.18 15.21 10.41
N GLU A 64 38.23 14.28 10.36
CA GLU A 64 37.41 14.02 9.17
C GLU A 64 36.15 14.89 9.14
N ILE A 65 35.80 15.50 10.28
CA ILE A 65 34.62 16.35 10.39
C ILE A 65 34.94 17.75 9.85
N PRO A 66 34.17 18.27 8.88
CA PRO A 66 34.45 19.56 8.28
C PRO A 66 34.27 20.71 9.28
N GLY A 67 35.15 21.70 9.17
CA GLY A 67 35.17 22.90 10.01
C GLY A 67 36.34 22.94 10.99
N THR A 68 36.92 24.13 11.14
CA THR A 68 38.08 24.38 12.02
C THR A 68 37.70 24.91 13.39
N THR A 69 36.41 25.23 13.62
CA THR A 69 35.90 25.71 14.90
C THR A 69 34.89 24.72 15.50
N PRO A 70 34.72 24.69 16.84
CA PRO A 70 33.71 23.85 17.47
C PRO A 70 32.29 24.09 16.91
N ALA A 71 31.94 25.35 16.64
CA ALA A 71 30.65 25.71 16.06
C ALA A 71 30.46 25.16 14.63
N ALA A 72 31.50 25.22 13.79
CA ALA A 72 31.45 24.68 12.43
C ALA A 72 31.29 23.15 12.43
N ARG A 73 32.05 22.45 13.27
CA ARG A 73 31.94 20.99 13.44
C ARG A 73 30.57 20.58 13.97
N ALA A 74 30.06 21.32 14.97
CA ALA A 74 28.73 21.07 15.51
C ALA A 74 27.64 21.23 14.45
N ALA A 75 27.74 22.26 13.60
CA ALA A 75 26.81 22.51 12.51
C ALA A 75 26.88 21.47 11.37
N ALA A 76 28.07 20.91 11.11
CA ALA A 76 28.26 19.85 10.13
C ALA A 76 27.62 18.52 10.54
N LEU A 77 27.56 18.24 11.85
CA LEU A 77 27.00 17.01 12.42
C LEU A 77 25.69 17.23 13.16
N GLN A 78 24.95 18.29 12.84
CA GLN A 78 23.73 18.64 13.57
C GLN A 78 22.69 17.51 13.40
N PRO A 79 22.24 16.85 14.49
CA PRO A 79 21.24 15.78 14.40
C PRO A 79 19.97 16.25 13.67
N TYR A 80 19.36 15.36 12.89
CA TYR A 80 18.14 15.54 12.07
C TYR A 80 18.21 16.60 10.96
N LYS A 81 19.13 17.57 11.05
CA LYS A 81 19.35 18.61 10.04
C LYS A 81 20.38 18.17 8.98
N ARG A 82 21.35 17.37 9.41
CA ARG A 82 22.41 16.80 8.56
C ARG A 82 22.19 15.31 8.45
N GLY A 83 22.63 14.74 7.35
CA GLY A 83 22.53 13.31 7.07
C GLY A 83 23.84 12.76 6.54
N LEU A 84 23.89 11.44 6.42
CA LEU A 84 24.98 10.69 5.81
C LEU A 84 24.44 9.91 4.62
N ALA A 85 25.16 9.93 3.50
CA ALA A 85 24.89 9.13 2.32
C ALA A 85 26.11 8.29 1.98
N LEU A 86 25.92 6.97 1.87
CA LEU A 86 26.93 6.00 1.49
C LEU A 86 26.73 5.61 0.02
N PHE A 87 27.79 5.79 -0.75
CA PHE A 87 27.85 5.48 -2.16
C PHE A 87 28.77 4.28 -2.39
N TRP A 88 28.31 3.34 -3.18
CA TRP A 88 29.13 2.27 -3.72
C TRP A 88 29.65 2.67 -5.09
N ARG A 89 30.97 2.68 -5.22
CA ARG A 89 31.66 2.91 -6.47
C ARG A 89 32.11 1.57 -7.03
N SER A 90 31.53 1.22 -8.16
CA SER A 90 31.93 0.07 -8.95
C SER A 90 33.29 0.29 -9.63
N PRO A 91 34.09 -0.77 -9.86
CA PRO A 91 35.31 -0.69 -10.68
C PRO A 91 35.10 -0.06 -12.06
N MET A 92 33.90 -0.19 -12.63
CA MET A 92 33.55 0.35 -13.95
C MET A 92 33.10 1.82 -13.93
N ASP A 93 32.90 2.40 -12.73
CA ASP A 93 32.45 3.77 -12.62
C ASP A 93 33.56 4.77 -13.00
N ASP A 94 33.17 5.84 -13.70
CA ASP A 94 34.07 6.93 -14.06
C ASP A 94 34.85 7.47 -12.84
N PRO A 95 36.14 7.82 -12.96
CA PRO A 95 36.94 8.46 -11.91
C PRO A 95 36.23 9.56 -11.11
N SER A 96 35.44 10.39 -11.79
CA SER A 96 34.69 11.52 -11.23
C SER A 96 33.29 11.17 -10.72
N SER A 97 32.79 9.95 -10.99
CA SER A 97 31.51 9.49 -10.45
C SER A 97 31.55 9.46 -8.92
N LEU A 98 30.44 9.88 -8.31
CA LEU A 98 30.20 9.72 -6.87
C LEU A 98 29.96 8.25 -6.51
N GLY A 99 29.54 7.42 -7.49
CA GLY A 99 29.06 6.06 -7.30
C GLY A 99 27.54 5.98 -7.26
N THR A 100 27.02 4.80 -6.95
CA THR A 100 25.57 4.56 -6.74
C THR A 100 25.26 4.73 -5.25
N PRO A 101 24.31 5.61 -4.86
CA PRO A 101 23.90 5.70 -3.46
C PRO A 101 23.20 4.41 -3.04
N ILE A 102 23.66 3.82 -1.95
CA ILE A 102 23.12 2.55 -1.41
C ILE A 102 22.28 2.82 -0.18
N LEU A 103 22.80 3.64 0.74
CA LEU A 103 22.16 3.97 2.00
C LEU A 103 22.25 5.46 2.24
N ALA A 104 21.17 6.05 2.75
CA ALA A 104 21.21 7.41 3.24
C ALA A 104 20.15 7.64 4.31
N GLY A 105 20.45 8.53 5.26
CA GLY A 105 19.55 8.87 6.34
C GLY A 105 20.00 10.12 7.09
N ALA A 106 19.18 10.58 8.02
CA ALA A 106 19.51 11.70 8.88
C ALA A 106 20.48 11.26 9.99
N LEU A 107 21.34 12.15 10.46
CA LEU A 107 22.15 11.88 11.64
C LEU A 107 21.24 11.88 12.88
N GLY A 108 21.27 10.81 13.66
CA GLY A 108 20.53 10.70 14.91
C GLY A 108 21.23 11.40 16.07
N VAL A 109 20.83 11.04 17.30
CA VAL A 109 21.45 11.58 18.52
C VAL A 109 22.91 11.13 18.58
N ARG A 110 23.83 12.09 18.50
CA ARG A 110 25.28 11.84 18.52
C ARG A 110 25.84 11.83 19.95
N THR A 111 26.89 11.06 20.15
CA THR A 111 27.72 11.08 21.36
C THR A 111 29.11 11.56 21.00
N SER A 112 29.58 12.61 21.68
CA SER A 112 30.91 13.19 21.42
C SER A 112 31.88 12.85 22.56
N SER A 113 33.07 12.38 22.19
CA SER A 113 34.20 12.19 23.09
C SER A 113 35.34 13.17 22.76
N TRP A 114 36.43 13.11 23.53
CA TRP A 114 37.64 13.88 23.22
C TRP A 114 38.32 13.45 21.92
N HIS A 115 38.14 12.20 21.50
CA HIS A 115 38.86 11.61 20.36
C HIS A 115 37.99 11.55 19.09
N ASP A 116 36.69 11.32 19.27
CA ASP A 116 35.77 10.96 18.20
C ASP A 116 34.33 11.40 18.48
N VAL A 117 33.47 11.15 17.49
CA VAL A 117 32.02 11.27 17.58
C VAL A 117 31.38 9.98 17.08
N SER A 118 30.50 9.42 17.90
CA SER A 118 29.60 8.36 17.46
C SER A 118 28.29 8.95 16.94
N VAL A 119 27.89 8.60 15.71
CA VAL A 119 26.69 9.15 15.06
C VAL A 119 25.84 8.04 14.46
N PRO A 120 24.68 7.69 15.05
CA PRO A 120 23.74 6.77 14.39
C PRO A 120 23.08 7.43 13.18
N VAL A 121 22.60 6.63 12.24
CA VAL A 121 21.80 7.12 11.10
C VAL A 121 20.34 6.69 11.28
N VAL A 122 19.42 7.64 11.09
CA VAL A 122 17.97 7.45 11.09
C VAL A 122 17.51 7.36 9.64
N SER A 123 16.89 6.25 9.26
CA SER A 123 16.35 6.04 7.92
C SER A 123 15.24 7.05 7.58
N MET A 124 14.87 7.16 6.29
CA MET A 124 13.70 7.98 5.93
C MET A 124 12.42 7.47 6.57
N PHE A 125 12.29 6.16 6.77
CA PHE A 125 11.17 5.61 7.52
C PHE A 125 11.20 6.05 8.99
N GLY A 126 12.37 6.00 9.65
CA GLY A 126 12.56 6.51 11.01
C GLY A 126 12.23 8.01 11.14
N MET A 127 12.56 8.82 10.12
CA MET A 127 12.18 10.25 10.08
C MET A 127 10.66 10.48 10.05
N LEU A 128 9.87 9.48 9.62
CA LEU A 128 8.41 9.54 9.60
C LEU A 128 7.76 9.13 10.94
N GLU A 129 8.51 8.57 11.88
CA GLU A 129 8.01 8.23 13.23
C GLU A 129 7.64 9.47 14.06
N ASP A 130 8.30 10.60 13.78
CA ASP A 130 8.06 11.89 14.42
C ASP A 130 7.11 12.80 13.60
N ARG A 131 6.46 12.26 12.57
CA ARG A 131 5.52 12.99 11.71
C ARG A 131 4.11 12.48 11.93
N HIS A 132 3.18 13.38 12.27
CA HIS A 132 1.77 13.03 12.52
C HIS A 132 0.86 13.52 11.41
N LEU A 133 -0.10 12.69 10.99
CA LEU A 133 -1.17 13.08 10.09
C LEU A 133 -2.25 13.86 10.87
N VAL A 134 -2.25 15.19 10.70
CA VAL A 134 -3.18 16.11 11.36
C VAL A 134 -3.29 17.41 10.55
N HIS A 135 -4.45 18.05 10.57
CA HIS A 135 -4.63 19.33 9.91
C HIS A 135 -3.90 20.47 10.65
N GLU A 136 -2.89 21.04 9.98
CA GLU A 136 -2.13 22.18 10.49
C GLU A 136 -3.04 23.39 10.77
N GLY A 137 -2.86 23.99 11.95
CA GLY A 137 -3.63 25.15 12.40
C GLY A 137 -5.09 24.87 12.81
N ALA A 138 -5.54 23.62 12.82
CA ALA A 138 -6.91 23.24 13.18
C ALA A 138 -7.03 22.31 14.40
N PHE A 139 -5.93 21.70 14.82
CA PHE A 139 -5.92 20.84 16.00
C PHE A 139 -6.23 21.65 17.27
N GLY A 140 -7.21 21.21 18.05
CA GLY A 140 -7.63 21.85 19.30
C GLY A 140 -8.36 23.19 19.13
N THR A 141 -8.73 23.59 17.91
CA THR A 141 -9.43 24.86 17.66
C THR A 141 -10.95 24.76 17.75
N GLY A 142 -11.50 23.56 17.97
CA GLY A 142 -12.92 23.33 18.14
C GLY A 142 -13.45 23.79 19.50
N VAL A 143 -14.77 23.74 19.67
CA VAL A 143 -15.43 24.07 20.94
C VAL A 143 -14.86 23.18 22.04
N ASN A 144 -14.57 23.77 23.21
CA ASN A 144 -13.91 23.09 24.34
C ASN A 144 -12.54 22.49 24.00
N HIS A 145 -11.79 23.10 23.07
CA HIS A 145 -10.48 22.65 22.64
C HIS A 145 -10.48 21.25 21.98
N THR A 146 -11.57 20.90 21.31
CA THR A 146 -11.72 19.62 20.59
C THR A 146 -11.16 19.69 19.16
N SER A 147 -10.79 18.53 18.62
CA SER A 147 -10.37 18.37 17.21
C SER A 147 -11.40 17.53 16.46
N THR A 148 -12.13 18.14 15.51
CA THR A 148 -13.26 17.50 14.82
C THR A 148 -13.02 17.24 13.33
N ARG A 149 -11.88 17.70 12.79
CA ARG A 149 -11.51 17.44 11.40
C ARG A 149 -11.05 16.00 11.22
N LYS A 150 -11.15 15.53 9.98
CA LYS A 150 -10.66 14.21 9.57
C LYS A 150 -10.13 14.28 8.16
N TYR A 151 -9.07 13.52 7.88
CA TYR A 151 -8.69 13.18 6.52
C TYR A 151 -9.64 12.10 6.01
N ARG A 152 -9.99 12.19 4.73
CA ARG A 152 -10.83 11.21 4.05
C ARG A 152 -10.27 10.97 2.66
N PHE A 153 -9.71 9.80 2.44
CA PHE A 153 -9.14 9.37 1.17
C PHE A 153 -10.07 8.34 0.54
N GLU A 154 -10.33 8.47 -0.76
CA GLU A 154 -11.26 7.59 -1.47
C GLU A 154 -10.61 6.99 -2.72
N ASN A 155 -10.89 5.71 -2.95
CA ASN A 155 -10.51 4.97 -4.16
C ASN A 155 -9.02 4.94 -4.43
N LEU A 156 -8.16 5.16 -3.44
CA LEU A 156 -6.72 5.05 -3.61
C LEU A 156 -6.28 3.58 -3.53
N SER A 157 -5.22 3.22 -4.28
CA SER A 157 -4.47 1.98 -4.03
C SER A 157 -3.69 2.12 -2.72
N TRP A 158 -3.23 1.00 -2.14
CA TRP A 158 -2.50 1.06 -0.88
C TRP A 158 -1.21 1.89 -0.97
N ARG A 159 -0.48 1.76 -2.08
CA ARG A 159 0.71 2.58 -2.35
C ARG A 159 0.39 4.06 -2.61
N ALA A 160 -0.78 4.36 -3.17
CA ALA A 160 -1.25 5.74 -3.33
C ALA A 160 -1.66 6.37 -2.01
N LEU A 161 -2.34 5.60 -1.14
CA LEU A 161 -2.65 6.02 0.22
C LEU A 161 -1.38 6.32 1.01
N ALA A 162 -0.39 5.42 0.95
CA ALA A 162 0.90 5.64 1.60
C ALA A 162 1.58 6.93 1.08
N CYS A 163 1.58 7.16 -0.23
CA CYS A 163 2.09 8.41 -0.80
C CYS A 163 1.36 9.65 -0.27
N GLU A 164 0.04 9.62 -0.24
CA GLU A 164 -0.76 10.76 0.23
C GLU A 164 -0.52 11.02 1.72
N VAL A 165 -0.40 9.98 2.54
CA VAL A 165 -0.05 10.09 3.96
C VAL A 165 1.35 10.70 4.13
N ILE A 166 2.36 10.22 3.40
CA ILE A 166 3.71 10.82 3.43
C ILE A 166 3.64 12.30 3.04
N ARG A 167 2.94 12.63 1.95
CA ARG A 167 2.80 14.01 1.45
C ARG A 167 2.17 14.94 2.49
N GLN A 168 1.10 14.49 3.15
CA GLN A 168 0.41 15.25 4.20
C GLN A 168 1.26 15.42 5.45
N CYS A 169 2.11 14.43 5.76
CA CYS A 169 3.04 14.45 6.89
C CYS A 169 4.34 15.21 6.62
N THR A 170 4.62 15.56 5.36
CA THR A 170 5.87 16.22 4.94
C THR A 170 5.61 17.53 4.20
N GLU A 171 5.44 17.50 2.88
CA GLU A 171 5.34 18.66 2.00
C GLU A 171 4.19 19.61 2.35
N MET A 172 3.09 19.08 2.87
CA MET A 172 1.94 19.90 3.27
C MET A 172 2.12 20.57 4.63
N LYS A 173 3.14 20.19 5.40
CA LYS A 173 3.45 20.82 6.69
C LYS A 173 4.44 21.97 6.52
N PRO A 174 4.24 23.10 7.23
CA PRO A 174 5.22 24.18 7.25
C PRO A 174 6.60 23.69 7.71
N GLY A 175 7.61 23.80 6.84
CA GLY A 175 8.97 23.32 7.12
C GLY A 175 9.10 21.79 7.22
N GLY A 176 8.10 21.04 6.75
CA GLY A 176 8.05 19.57 6.85
C GLY A 176 8.65 18.82 5.66
N SER A 177 9.07 19.52 4.61
CA SER A 177 9.59 18.92 3.38
C SER A 177 10.75 17.96 3.65
N LEU A 178 10.71 16.81 2.98
CA LEU A 178 11.81 15.86 2.87
C LEU A 178 12.04 15.56 1.38
N PRO A 179 13.25 15.17 0.95
CA PRO A 179 13.59 14.93 -0.45
C PRO A 179 13.06 13.56 -0.92
N ILE A 180 11.77 13.31 -0.76
CA ILE A 180 11.09 12.07 -1.09
C ILE A 180 10.25 12.27 -2.36
N ASP A 181 10.42 11.38 -3.32
CA ASP A 181 9.57 11.26 -4.50
C ASP A 181 8.41 10.31 -4.21
N LEU A 182 7.20 10.74 -4.58
CA LEU A 182 5.94 10.02 -4.34
C LEU A 182 5.27 9.66 -5.69
N PRO A 183 5.74 8.60 -6.37
CA PRO A 183 5.35 8.32 -7.76
C PRO A 183 3.91 7.80 -7.92
N TYR A 184 3.27 7.35 -6.85
CA TYR A 184 1.96 6.68 -6.89
C TYR A 184 0.79 7.58 -6.47
N LEU A 185 1.00 8.90 -6.33
CA LEU A 185 -0.07 9.83 -5.96
C LEU A 185 -1.24 9.74 -6.94
N ASN A 186 -2.46 9.71 -6.38
CA ASN A 186 -3.75 9.62 -7.10
C ASN A 186 -4.00 8.31 -7.86
N GLU A 187 -3.16 7.29 -7.69
CA GLU A 187 -3.43 5.98 -8.28
C GLU A 187 -4.66 5.33 -7.62
N VAL A 188 -5.52 4.74 -8.45
CA VAL A 188 -6.78 4.14 -8.03
C VAL A 188 -6.60 2.69 -7.63
N GLY A 189 -7.24 2.28 -6.53
CA GLY A 189 -7.14 0.94 -5.96
C GLY A 189 -8.44 0.13 -6.00
N THR A 190 -8.33 -1.15 -5.68
CA THR A 190 -9.47 -2.10 -5.63
C THR A 190 -9.76 -2.70 -4.25
N HIS A 191 -8.91 -2.41 -3.24
CA HIS A 191 -8.98 -3.03 -1.90
C HIS A 191 -9.53 -2.09 -0.81
N SER A 192 -10.25 -2.62 0.18
CA SER A 192 -10.63 -1.86 1.38
C SER A 192 -9.40 -1.27 2.06
N LEU A 193 -9.37 0.05 2.26
CA LEU A 193 -8.26 0.72 2.93
C LEU A 193 -8.32 0.43 4.43
N PRO A 194 -7.17 0.24 5.11
CA PRO A 194 -7.13 0.11 6.56
C PRO A 194 -7.67 1.40 7.19
N SER A 195 -8.82 1.30 7.87
CA SER A 195 -9.37 2.40 8.67
C SER A 195 -8.73 2.41 10.05
N ASP A 196 -8.76 3.56 10.74
CA ASP A 196 -8.17 3.78 12.06
C ASP A 196 -8.78 2.94 13.20
N GLY A 197 -9.70 2.02 12.89
CA GLY A 197 -10.40 1.18 13.88
C GLY A 197 -11.23 1.97 14.90
N ALA A 198 -11.25 3.31 14.80
CA ALA A 198 -11.92 4.24 15.71
C ALA A 198 -13.32 4.61 15.22
N THR A 199 -13.77 4.04 14.11
CA THR A 199 -15.19 3.85 13.91
C THR A 199 -15.66 2.85 14.98
N GLU A 200 -16.07 3.37 16.14
CA GLU A 200 -17.42 2.99 16.56
C GLU A 200 -18.26 3.15 15.28
N ASP A 201 -18.73 2.04 14.72
CA ASP A 201 -19.89 2.05 13.83
C ASP A 201 -21.05 2.60 14.66
N LYS A 202 -21.01 3.89 14.97
CA LYS A 202 -22.22 4.65 15.17
C LYS A 202 -22.78 4.72 13.77
N PRO A 203 -23.88 3.99 13.48
CA PRO A 203 -24.52 4.09 12.18
C PRO A 203 -24.65 5.56 11.85
N ALA A 204 -24.17 5.95 10.66
CA ALA A 204 -24.26 7.31 10.16
C ALA A 204 -25.63 7.89 10.54
N ALA A 205 -25.66 9.07 11.13
CA ALA A 205 -26.89 9.70 11.60
C ALA A 205 -27.98 9.52 10.55
N LYS A 206 -29.06 8.80 10.92
CA LYS A 206 -30.16 8.31 10.07
C LYS A 206 -31.00 9.44 9.45
N THR A 207 -30.38 10.38 8.77
CA THR A 207 -31.09 11.43 8.07
C THR A 207 -31.36 10.94 6.67
N LYS A 208 -32.50 10.29 6.48
CA LYS A 208 -32.99 9.90 5.17
C LYS A 208 -33.03 11.14 4.27
N SER A 209 -32.30 11.12 3.18
CA SER A 209 -32.30 12.21 2.21
C SER A 209 -32.93 11.76 0.90
N LYS A 210 -33.65 12.68 0.26
CA LYS A 210 -34.33 12.45 -1.01
C LYS A 210 -34.12 13.65 -1.91
N ARG A 211 -33.61 13.41 -3.11
CA ARG A 211 -33.44 14.41 -4.18
C ARG A 211 -34.15 13.91 -5.42
N ARG A 212 -34.95 14.77 -6.05
CA ARG A 212 -35.62 14.49 -7.33
C ARG A 212 -35.29 15.58 -8.33
N GLU A 213 -34.93 15.15 -9.53
CA GLU A 213 -34.67 15.99 -10.69
C GLU A 213 -35.68 15.64 -11.78
N THR A 214 -36.38 16.64 -12.31
CA THR A 214 -37.39 16.45 -13.35
C THR A 214 -36.75 16.64 -14.72
N LEU A 215 -37.01 15.71 -15.63
CA LEU A 215 -36.55 15.74 -17.03
C LEU A 215 -37.72 16.08 -17.96
N ALA A 216 -37.42 16.44 -19.21
CA ALA A 216 -38.45 16.75 -20.21
C ALA A 216 -39.40 15.57 -20.50
N ASP A 217 -38.88 14.35 -20.37
CA ASP A 217 -39.58 13.10 -20.63
C ASP A 217 -39.74 12.24 -19.37
N GLY A 218 -39.48 12.77 -18.16
CA GLY A 218 -39.43 11.91 -16.99
C GLY A 218 -38.82 12.51 -15.73
N TYR A 219 -38.14 11.69 -14.92
CA TYR A 219 -37.42 12.15 -13.73
C TYR A 219 -36.33 11.17 -13.29
N ILE A 220 -35.37 11.68 -12.54
CA ILE A 220 -34.41 10.90 -11.75
C ILE A 220 -34.64 11.21 -10.28
N GLU A 221 -34.77 10.19 -9.45
CA GLU A 221 -34.96 10.31 -8.01
C GLU A 221 -33.90 9.49 -7.27
N THR A 222 -33.13 10.13 -6.40
CA THR A 222 -32.13 9.50 -5.54
C THR A 222 -32.60 9.58 -4.09
N VAL A 223 -32.66 8.43 -3.43
CA VAL A 223 -32.97 8.30 -2.01
C VAL A 223 -31.79 7.64 -1.31
N VAL A 224 -31.27 8.26 -0.27
CA VAL A 224 -30.22 7.71 0.59
C VAL A 224 -30.82 7.43 1.97
N ASP A 225 -30.72 6.19 2.43
CA ASP A 225 -31.28 5.71 3.69
C ASP A 225 -30.27 4.77 4.37
N GLY A 226 -29.46 5.32 5.27
CA GLY A 226 -28.31 4.62 5.85
C GLY A 226 -27.33 4.16 4.76
N ASP A 227 -26.99 2.88 4.76
CA ASP A 227 -26.08 2.24 3.80
C ASP A 227 -26.71 1.92 2.44
N THR A 228 -27.97 2.30 2.22
CA THR A 228 -28.68 2.01 0.97
C THR A 228 -28.93 3.28 0.17
N THR A 229 -28.47 3.28 -1.08
CA THR A 229 -28.80 4.31 -2.08
C THR A 229 -29.73 3.71 -3.13
N THR A 230 -30.89 4.32 -3.34
CA THR A 230 -31.83 3.94 -4.41
C THR A 230 -31.93 5.07 -5.43
N ILE A 231 -31.62 4.77 -6.69
CA ILE A 231 -31.82 5.66 -7.84
C ILE A 231 -32.97 5.10 -8.68
N THR A 232 -34.01 5.89 -8.86
CA THR A 232 -35.14 5.57 -9.76
C THR A 232 -35.15 6.57 -10.90
N GLU A 233 -34.91 6.09 -12.10
CA GLU A 233 -34.95 6.84 -13.35
C GLU A 233 -36.19 6.39 -14.13
N GLN A 234 -37.07 7.33 -14.47
CA GLN A 234 -38.28 7.04 -15.25
C GLN A 234 -38.32 7.92 -16.49
N HIS A 235 -38.53 7.31 -17.65
CA HIS A 235 -38.75 7.99 -18.92
C HIS A 235 -40.11 7.60 -19.53
N VAL A 236 -40.77 8.56 -20.17
CA VAL A 236 -42.09 8.43 -20.78
C VAL A 236 -42.03 8.89 -22.23
N THR A 237 -42.11 7.94 -23.15
CA THR A 237 -42.19 8.21 -24.58
C THR A 237 -43.65 8.19 -25.02
N LYS A 238 -44.12 9.26 -25.67
CA LYS A 238 -45.48 9.36 -26.21
C LYS A 238 -45.44 9.51 -27.73
N LYS A 239 -46.27 8.75 -28.44
CA LYS A 239 -46.65 9.04 -29.82
C LYS A 239 -48.01 9.70 -29.82
N THR A 240 -48.11 10.82 -30.51
CA THR A 240 -49.33 11.60 -30.61
C THR A 240 -49.75 11.77 -32.06
N LYS A 241 -51.05 11.83 -32.30
CA LYS A 241 -51.65 12.11 -33.61
C LYS A 241 -52.60 13.30 -33.46
N GLN A 242 -52.61 14.20 -34.44
CA GLN A 242 -53.64 15.21 -34.54
C GLN A 242 -54.87 14.62 -35.23
N VAL A 243 -56.02 14.72 -34.57
CA VAL A 243 -57.32 14.33 -35.11
C VAL A 243 -58.17 15.58 -35.26
N THR A 244 -58.70 15.75 -36.45
CA THR A 244 -59.50 16.91 -36.82
C THR A 244 -60.96 16.53 -36.79
N GLU A 245 -61.73 17.18 -35.91
CA GLU A 245 -63.16 16.97 -35.75
C GLU A 245 -63.87 18.19 -36.34
N THR A 246 -64.72 17.97 -37.35
CA THR A 246 -65.51 19.04 -37.96
C THR A 246 -66.95 18.90 -37.52
N LYS A 247 -67.44 19.88 -36.74
CA LYS A 247 -68.83 19.95 -36.30
C LYS A 247 -69.54 21.11 -36.97
N PRO A 248 -70.74 20.89 -37.54
CA PRO A 248 -71.58 21.99 -37.97
C PRO A 248 -72.08 22.75 -36.73
N TYR A 249 -71.96 24.07 -36.75
CA TYR A 249 -72.66 24.94 -35.81
C TYR A 249 -73.57 25.88 -36.58
N SER A 250 -74.75 26.09 -36.03
CA SER A 250 -75.78 26.93 -36.63
C SER A 250 -76.05 28.10 -35.72
N TYR A 251 -76.09 29.30 -36.30
CA TYR A 251 -76.50 30.50 -35.59
C TYR A 251 -77.55 31.26 -36.40
N SER A 252 -78.50 31.86 -35.68
CA SER A 252 -79.61 32.58 -36.28
C SER A 252 -79.19 33.99 -36.69
N THR A 253 -79.52 34.38 -37.92
CA THR A 253 -79.33 35.74 -38.41
C THR A 253 -80.66 36.35 -38.81
N ARG A 254 -80.72 37.68 -39.01
CA ARG A 254 -81.93 38.39 -39.50
C ARG A 254 -82.46 37.89 -40.86
N LYS A 255 -81.67 37.12 -41.63
CA LYS A 255 -82.04 36.56 -42.95
C LYS A 255 -82.27 35.04 -42.95
N GLY A 256 -82.23 34.38 -41.78
CA GLY A 256 -82.38 32.92 -41.63
C GLY A 256 -81.24 32.25 -40.85
N THR A 257 -81.34 30.93 -40.67
CA THR A 257 -80.31 30.11 -40.00
C THR A 257 -79.16 29.84 -40.94
N VAL A 258 -77.94 30.21 -40.54
CA VAL A 258 -76.71 29.92 -41.29
C VAL A 258 -75.95 28.80 -40.59
N THR A 259 -75.69 27.71 -41.31
CA THR A 259 -74.86 26.60 -40.83
C THR A 259 -73.43 26.80 -41.33
N LYS A 260 -72.46 26.85 -40.42
CA LYS A 260 -71.03 26.88 -40.74
C LYS A 260 -70.34 25.65 -40.17
N GLN A 261 -69.28 25.20 -40.84
CA GLN A 261 -68.42 24.15 -40.30
C GLN A 261 -67.41 24.78 -39.35
N HIS A 262 -67.29 24.22 -38.14
CA HIS A 262 -66.21 24.53 -37.21
C HIS A 262 -65.32 23.31 -37.10
N THR A 263 -64.06 23.47 -37.49
CA THR A 263 -63.06 22.42 -37.45
C THR A 263 -62.15 22.65 -36.25
N THR A 264 -62.08 21.66 -35.35
CA THR A 264 -61.22 21.69 -34.17
C THR A 264 -60.21 20.55 -34.28
N THR A 265 -58.92 20.89 -34.16
CA THR A 265 -57.85 19.89 -34.14
C THR A 265 -57.50 19.57 -32.69
N LYS A 266 -57.62 18.29 -32.31
CA LYS A 266 -57.19 17.79 -31.00
C LYS A 266 -55.99 16.86 -31.16
N THR A 267 -55.03 16.96 -30.25
CA THR A 267 -53.89 16.02 -30.20
C THR A 267 -54.28 14.86 -29.30
N ILE A 268 -54.28 13.65 -29.83
CA ILE A 268 -54.55 12.41 -29.08
C ILE A 268 -53.26 11.59 -28.94
N THR A 269 -53.11 10.89 -27.82
CA THR A 269 -52.03 9.92 -27.62
C THR A 269 -52.43 8.60 -28.25
N THR A 270 -51.57 8.03 -29.08
CA THR A 270 -51.82 6.76 -29.77
C THR A 270 -50.94 5.63 -29.26
N ALA A 271 -49.82 5.96 -28.62
CA ALA A 271 -49.01 5.00 -27.87
C ALA A 271 -48.25 5.73 -26.77
N GLN A 272 -48.06 5.07 -25.63
CA GLN A 272 -47.21 5.55 -24.56
C GLN A 272 -46.41 4.38 -24.00
N THR A 273 -45.11 4.57 -23.87
CA THR A 273 -44.22 3.63 -23.20
C THR A 273 -43.58 4.33 -22.02
N THR A 274 -43.65 3.73 -20.85
CA THR A 274 -42.98 4.19 -19.64
C THR A 274 -41.91 3.19 -19.26
N VAL A 275 -40.65 3.63 -19.17
CA VAL A 275 -39.53 2.80 -18.74
C VAL A 275 -39.07 3.35 -17.39
N THR A 276 -39.08 2.50 -16.36
CA THR A 276 -38.61 2.82 -15.02
C THR A 276 -37.44 1.91 -14.68
N LYS A 277 -36.25 2.47 -14.53
CA LYS A 277 -35.04 1.79 -14.07
C LYS A 277 -34.80 2.12 -12.61
N LYS A 278 -34.83 1.09 -11.76
CA LYS A 278 -34.51 1.18 -10.34
C LYS A 278 -33.15 0.53 -10.09
N THR A 279 -32.19 1.32 -9.63
CA THR A 279 -30.89 0.87 -9.15
C THR A 279 -30.86 0.98 -7.63
N VAL A 280 -30.64 -0.12 -6.93
CA VAL A 280 -30.45 -0.15 -5.48
C VAL A 280 -29.01 -0.55 -5.22
N THR A 281 -28.24 0.30 -4.56
CA THR A 281 -26.91 0.00 -4.05
C THR A 281 -27.00 -0.13 -2.55
N LYS A 282 -26.68 -1.32 -2.01
CA LYS A 282 -26.57 -1.57 -0.57
C LYS A 282 -25.10 -1.73 -0.22
N ASN A 283 -24.60 -0.89 0.65
CA ASN A 283 -23.23 -0.97 1.14
C ASN A 283 -23.18 -1.97 2.30
N HIS A 284 -22.22 -2.88 2.22
CA HIS A 284 -21.82 -3.79 3.28
C HIS A 284 -20.41 -3.40 3.75
N ALA A 285 -19.92 -4.03 4.82
CA ALA A 285 -18.58 -3.77 5.34
C ALA A 285 -17.50 -3.89 4.25
N ASP A 286 -17.59 -4.90 3.37
CA ASP A 286 -16.49 -5.25 2.46
C ASP A 286 -16.83 -5.14 0.96
N TYR A 287 -18.10 -4.92 0.62
CA TYR A 287 -18.57 -4.84 -0.77
C TYR A 287 -19.81 -3.97 -0.88
N SER A 288 -20.17 -3.57 -2.10
CA SER A 288 -21.50 -3.02 -2.38
C SER A 288 -22.28 -3.96 -3.29
N GLU A 289 -23.52 -4.21 -2.92
CA GLU A 289 -24.47 -4.97 -3.72
C GLU A 289 -25.28 -3.98 -4.56
N ARG A 290 -25.07 -3.99 -5.88
CA ARG A 290 -25.84 -3.20 -6.83
C ARG A 290 -26.86 -4.08 -7.52
N THR A 291 -28.13 -3.75 -7.34
CA THR A 291 -29.26 -4.45 -7.97
C THR A 291 -29.97 -3.51 -8.92
N VAL A 292 -30.10 -3.90 -10.19
CA VAL A 292 -30.81 -3.14 -11.23
C VAL A 292 -32.07 -3.88 -11.66
N THR A 293 -33.20 -3.18 -11.63
CA THR A 293 -34.49 -3.66 -12.15
C THR A 293 -35.03 -2.64 -13.13
N THR A 294 -35.39 -3.07 -14.33
CA THR A 294 -36.00 -2.21 -15.35
C THR A 294 -37.42 -2.68 -15.59
N THR A 295 -38.40 -1.80 -15.42
CA THR A 295 -39.83 -2.06 -15.68
C THR A 295 -40.28 -1.22 -16.85
N THR A 296 -40.77 -1.87 -17.89
CA THR A 296 -41.36 -1.23 -19.07
C THR A 296 -42.86 -1.46 -19.08
N VAL A 297 -43.64 -0.37 -19.08
CA VAL A 297 -45.09 -0.39 -19.22
C VAL A 297 -45.45 0.19 -20.58
N VAL A 298 -46.07 -0.61 -21.44
CA VAL A 298 -46.60 -0.17 -22.73
C VAL A 298 -48.11 0.00 -22.60
N PHE A 299 -48.59 1.20 -22.84
CA PHE A 299 -50.01 1.54 -22.80
C PHE A 299 -50.60 1.48 -24.20
N SER A 300 -51.72 0.78 -24.32
CA SER A 300 -52.51 0.68 -25.55
C SER A 300 -53.64 1.71 -25.52
N PHE A 301 -53.94 2.30 -26.68
CA PHE A 301 -54.97 3.31 -26.84
C PHE A 301 -55.91 2.92 -27.98
N ASP A 302 -57.19 3.26 -27.87
CA ASP A 302 -58.14 3.15 -28.98
C ASP A 302 -58.00 4.31 -29.98
N ALA A 303 -58.85 4.29 -31.02
CA ALA A 303 -58.86 5.28 -32.08
C ALA A 303 -59.19 6.71 -31.61
N ASP A 304 -59.83 6.85 -30.44
CA ASP A 304 -60.19 8.13 -29.83
C ASP A 304 -59.13 8.63 -28.83
N GLY A 305 -58.05 7.87 -28.64
CA GLY A 305 -56.97 8.18 -27.72
C GLY A 305 -57.27 7.85 -26.26
N LYS A 306 -58.28 7.01 -26.00
CA LYS A 306 -58.57 6.50 -24.67
C LYS A 306 -57.74 5.24 -24.43
N GLN A 307 -57.08 5.18 -23.28
CA GLN A 307 -56.29 4.02 -22.89
C GLN A 307 -57.18 2.79 -22.75
N THR A 308 -56.84 1.71 -23.45
CA THR A 308 -57.59 0.45 -23.49
C THR A 308 -56.96 -0.66 -22.66
N GLY A 309 -55.68 -0.49 -22.30
CA GLY A 309 -54.97 -1.45 -21.48
C GLY A 309 -53.49 -1.10 -21.33
N SER A 310 -52.76 -1.97 -20.63
CA SER A 310 -51.31 -1.87 -20.50
C SER A 310 -50.70 -3.25 -20.38
N THR A 311 -49.51 -3.43 -20.93
CA THR A 311 -48.65 -4.59 -20.68
C THR A 311 -47.42 -4.14 -19.93
N THR A 312 -47.05 -4.90 -18.91
CA THR A 312 -45.86 -4.63 -18.09
C THR A 312 -44.85 -5.74 -18.30
N THR A 313 -43.60 -5.37 -18.54
CA THR A 313 -42.46 -6.30 -18.61
C THR A 313 -41.38 -5.82 -17.64
N THR A 314 -40.80 -6.75 -16.90
CA THR A 314 -39.73 -6.46 -15.94
C THR A 314 -38.49 -7.27 -16.31
N ASP A 315 -37.34 -6.61 -16.32
CA ASP A 315 -36.02 -7.21 -16.50
C ASP A 315 -35.19 -7.01 -15.23
N GLY A 316 -34.59 -8.08 -14.72
CA GLY A 316 -33.92 -8.15 -13.40
C GLY A 316 -34.81 -8.67 -12.27
N PRO A 317 -34.36 -8.60 -10.99
CA PRO A 317 -33.16 -7.90 -10.52
C PRO A 317 -31.86 -8.53 -11.01
N HIS A 318 -31.06 -7.75 -11.73
CA HIS A 318 -29.68 -8.11 -12.04
C HIS A 318 -28.79 -7.64 -10.90
N LYS A 319 -28.17 -8.59 -10.21
CA LYS A 319 -27.29 -8.35 -9.07
C LYS A 319 -25.84 -8.33 -9.50
N THR A 320 -25.13 -7.27 -9.15
CA THR A 320 -23.69 -7.13 -9.32
C THR A 320 -23.07 -6.84 -7.96
N ILE A 321 -22.08 -7.63 -7.57
CA ILE A 321 -21.23 -7.32 -6.43
C ILE A 321 -20.10 -6.44 -6.94
N LEU A 322 -19.98 -5.24 -6.37
CA LEU A 322 -18.90 -4.31 -6.65
C LEU A 322 -17.96 -4.31 -5.45
N PRO A 323 -16.63 -4.37 -5.66
CA PRO A 323 -15.66 -4.07 -4.61
C PRO A 323 -15.99 -2.72 -3.98
N ARG A 324 -15.82 -2.59 -2.67
CA ARG A 324 -16.18 -1.37 -1.95
C ARG A 324 -15.40 -0.17 -2.53
N GLN A 325 -16.05 0.99 -2.59
CA GLN A 325 -15.34 2.27 -2.71
C GLN A 325 -14.38 2.36 -1.52
N THR A 326 -13.08 2.34 -1.78
CA THR A 326 -12.08 2.19 -0.74
C THR A 326 -12.01 3.52 0.02
N VAL A 327 -12.34 3.56 1.32
CA VAL A 327 -12.33 4.82 2.10
C VAL A 327 -11.46 4.65 3.33
N ALA A 328 -10.40 5.45 3.43
CA ALA A 328 -9.61 5.61 4.65
C ALA A 328 -9.98 6.93 5.31
N GLU A 329 -10.27 6.88 6.61
CA GLU A 329 -10.50 8.08 7.41
C GLU A 329 -9.53 8.10 8.59
N TYR A 330 -8.98 9.28 8.87
CA TYR A 330 -8.10 9.53 10.02
C TYR A 330 -8.59 10.77 10.73
N GLN A 331 -9.13 10.59 11.93
CA GLN A 331 -9.63 11.72 12.73
C GLN A 331 -8.50 12.44 13.45
N ASP A 332 -8.51 13.78 13.43
CA ASP A 332 -7.51 14.58 14.14
C ASP A 332 -7.58 14.32 15.66
N SER A 333 -8.75 13.99 16.22
CA SER A 333 -8.94 13.62 17.62
C SER A 333 -8.14 12.38 18.05
N ASN A 334 -7.77 11.51 17.11
CA ASN A 334 -7.03 10.27 17.35
C ASN A 334 -5.56 10.36 16.92
N ILE A 335 -4.97 11.57 16.97
CA ILE A 335 -3.58 11.82 16.54
C ILE A 335 -2.53 10.88 17.18
N GLY A 336 -2.83 10.35 18.38
CA GLY A 336 -1.97 9.42 19.10
C GLY A 336 -1.67 8.12 18.34
N SER A 337 -2.54 7.71 17.41
CA SER A 337 -2.34 6.55 16.53
C SER A 337 -2.07 6.92 15.07
N HIS A 338 -1.83 8.21 14.77
CA HIS A 338 -1.66 8.71 13.40
C HIS A 338 -0.25 9.20 13.11
N LYS A 339 0.76 8.55 13.70
CA LYS A 339 2.13 8.67 13.18
C LYS A 339 2.16 8.17 11.74
N CYS A 340 2.91 8.85 10.89
CA CYS A 340 3.07 8.47 9.50
C CYS A 340 3.60 7.04 9.42
N SER A 341 4.64 6.72 10.19
CA SER A 341 5.20 5.36 10.32
C SER A 341 4.15 4.30 10.65
N ASP A 342 3.26 4.58 11.61
CA ASP A 342 2.29 3.60 12.10
C ASP A 342 1.22 3.34 11.03
N ILE A 343 0.80 4.39 10.31
CA ILE A 343 -0.12 4.26 9.19
C ILE A 343 0.53 3.44 8.06
N LEU A 344 1.79 3.70 7.71
CA LEU A 344 2.49 2.89 6.71
C LEU A 344 2.63 1.42 7.16
N LYS A 345 2.97 1.15 8.42
CA LYS A 345 3.03 -0.21 9.00
C LYS A 345 1.68 -0.90 8.86
N ASN A 346 0.60 -0.24 9.27
CA ASN A 346 -0.76 -0.76 9.15
C ASN A 346 -1.16 -1.10 7.70
N ILE A 347 -0.66 -0.34 6.72
CA ILE A 347 -0.89 -0.64 5.29
C ILE A 347 -0.08 -1.87 4.87
N ALA A 348 1.18 -1.99 5.27
CA ALA A 348 2.04 -3.13 4.93
C ALA A 348 1.60 -4.43 5.63
N ASP A 349 1.09 -4.33 6.86
CA ASP A 349 0.62 -5.45 7.70
C ASP A 349 -0.85 -5.83 7.43
N ALA A 350 -1.55 -5.10 6.56
CA ALA A 350 -2.86 -5.49 6.08
C ALA A 350 -2.78 -6.83 5.33
N ASP A 351 -3.88 -7.60 5.30
CA ASP A 351 -3.93 -8.84 4.52
C ASP A 351 -3.77 -8.51 3.03
N GLY A 352 -2.67 -8.95 2.42
CA GLY A 352 -2.26 -8.57 1.07
C GLY A 352 -1.46 -7.25 0.98
N GLY A 353 -1.09 -6.62 2.09
CA GLY A 353 -0.37 -5.35 2.12
C GLY A 353 0.93 -5.35 1.29
N PRO A 354 1.24 -4.23 0.61
CA PRO A 354 2.38 -4.17 -0.30
C PRO A 354 3.70 -4.09 0.47
N ASP A 355 4.77 -4.59 -0.11
CA ASP A 355 6.12 -4.20 0.29
C ASP A 355 6.30 -2.70 0.06
N MET A 356 7.08 -2.04 0.91
CA MET A 356 7.45 -0.64 0.72
C MET A 356 8.92 -0.42 1.04
N GLN A 357 9.58 0.47 0.30
CA GLN A 357 10.98 0.83 0.52
C GLN A 357 11.26 2.27 0.09
N PHE A 358 12.21 2.93 0.76
CA PHE A 358 12.77 4.21 0.35
C PHE A 358 14.15 3.99 -0.27
N ARG A 359 14.27 4.00 -1.60
CA ARG A 359 15.57 3.82 -2.26
C ARG A 359 16.25 5.16 -2.51
N PRO A 360 17.46 5.40 -1.98
CA PRO A 360 18.19 6.61 -2.29
C PRO A 360 18.66 6.60 -3.75
N TYR A 361 18.66 7.77 -4.39
CA TYR A 361 19.18 7.96 -5.74
C TYR A 361 19.73 9.38 -5.91
N LEU A 362 20.67 9.55 -6.85
CA LEU A 362 21.15 10.87 -7.25
C LEU A 362 20.14 11.51 -8.21
N ALA A 363 19.52 12.60 -7.77
CA ALA A 363 18.62 13.37 -8.62
C ALA A 363 19.38 14.21 -9.65
N ASP A 364 20.56 14.67 -9.25
CA ASP A 364 21.56 15.33 -10.07
C ASP A 364 22.95 15.11 -9.42
N SER A 365 23.97 15.81 -9.91
CA SER A 365 25.35 15.68 -9.41
C SER A 365 25.57 16.18 -7.97
N GLN A 366 24.59 16.83 -7.35
CA GLN A 366 24.70 17.48 -6.04
C GLN A 366 23.56 17.15 -5.08
N HIS A 367 22.51 16.44 -5.50
CA HIS A 367 21.35 16.15 -4.64
C HIS A 367 21.04 14.66 -4.56
N ILE A 368 20.95 14.16 -3.33
CA ILE A 368 20.35 12.87 -3.03
C ILE A 368 18.86 13.04 -2.77
N ARG A 369 18.05 12.15 -3.34
CA ARG A 369 16.62 12.04 -3.10
C ARG A 369 16.27 10.59 -2.80
N PHE A 370 15.08 10.36 -2.28
CA PHE A 370 14.58 9.04 -1.96
C PHE A 370 13.35 8.76 -2.81
N ARG A 371 13.35 7.64 -3.53
CA ARG A 371 12.16 7.18 -4.21
C ARG A 371 11.40 6.25 -3.29
N PHE A 372 10.15 6.61 -2.98
CA PHE A 372 9.23 5.67 -2.35
C PHE A 372 8.77 4.65 -3.39
N LEU A 373 9.11 3.38 -3.18
CA LEU A 373 8.71 2.25 -4.00
C LEU A 373 7.79 1.36 -3.20
N ALA A 374 6.75 0.86 -3.86
CA ALA A 374 5.82 -0.06 -3.23
C ALA A 374 5.19 -1.01 -4.25
N GLY A 375 4.85 -2.21 -3.77
CA GLY A 375 4.01 -3.17 -4.50
C GLY A 375 2.65 -2.57 -4.83
N SER A 376 2.02 -3.09 -5.87
CA SER A 376 0.68 -2.70 -6.30
C SER A 376 -0.40 -3.56 -5.65
N ASP A 377 -1.66 -3.15 -5.80
CA ASP A 377 -2.82 -3.94 -5.36
C ASP A 377 -2.90 -5.33 -6.04
N GLY A 378 -2.30 -5.50 -7.23
CA GLY A 378 -2.30 -6.77 -7.98
C GLY A 378 -1.03 -7.61 -7.80
N ASP A 379 0.05 -7.01 -7.31
CA ASP A 379 1.31 -7.69 -6.97
C ASP A 379 1.93 -6.95 -5.80
N VAL A 380 1.89 -7.59 -4.65
CA VAL A 380 2.28 -7.02 -3.36
C VAL A 380 3.79 -6.81 -3.26
N HIS A 381 4.58 -7.43 -4.14
CA HIS A 381 6.03 -7.35 -4.09
C HIS A 381 6.56 -6.10 -4.78
N LEU A 382 7.75 -5.65 -4.38
CA LEU A 382 8.46 -4.61 -5.12
C LEU A 382 8.75 -5.09 -6.56
N ASN A 383 8.45 -4.24 -7.53
CA ASN A 383 8.74 -4.56 -8.93
C ASN A 383 10.23 -4.79 -9.13
N GLN A 384 10.56 -5.85 -9.87
CA GLN A 384 11.92 -6.25 -10.17
C GLN A 384 12.15 -6.25 -11.69
N ASP A 385 13.08 -5.42 -12.16
CA ASP A 385 13.35 -5.29 -13.60
C ASP A 385 14.18 -6.46 -14.15
N ARG A 386 14.99 -7.12 -13.31
CA ARG A 386 15.86 -8.23 -13.69
C ARG A 386 16.02 -9.22 -12.54
N ARG A 387 16.08 -10.52 -12.87
CA ARG A 387 16.45 -11.57 -11.92
C ARG A 387 17.94 -11.85 -12.01
N LEU A 388 18.62 -11.85 -10.87
CA LEU A 388 20.03 -12.20 -10.76
C LEU A 388 20.19 -13.65 -10.30
N SER A 389 21.34 -14.24 -10.59
CA SER A 389 21.67 -15.60 -10.18
C SER A 389 22.90 -15.60 -9.28
N LEU A 390 22.86 -16.44 -8.25
CA LEU A 390 23.96 -16.71 -7.34
C LEU A 390 24.31 -18.19 -7.41
N SER A 391 25.59 -18.53 -7.28
CA SER A 391 26.03 -19.93 -7.31
C SER A 391 26.89 -20.29 -6.11
N CYS A 392 26.76 -21.53 -5.65
CA CYS A 392 27.60 -22.13 -4.62
C CYS A 392 27.91 -23.58 -5.00
N HIS A 393 29.21 -23.91 -5.03
CA HIS A 393 29.70 -25.27 -5.23
C HIS A 393 30.99 -25.50 -4.42
N PRO A 394 31.45 -26.75 -4.21
CA PRO A 394 32.60 -27.03 -3.34
C PRO A 394 33.94 -26.45 -3.85
N GLN A 395 33.98 -25.95 -5.08
CA GLN A 395 35.16 -25.38 -5.73
C GLN A 395 35.09 -23.86 -5.87
N GLY A 396 34.03 -23.20 -5.38
CA GLY A 396 33.81 -21.76 -5.52
C GLY A 396 32.35 -21.39 -5.79
N GLY A 397 32.11 -20.16 -6.21
CA GLY A 397 30.77 -19.64 -6.48
C GLY A 397 30.71 -18.15 -6.19
N THR A 398 29.61 -17.49 -6.56
CA THR A 398 29.37 -16.08 -6.19
C THR A 398 28.72 -15.92 -4.82
N LEU A 399 28.24 -17.02 -4.22
CA LEU A 399 27.71 -17.09 -2.88
C LEU A 399 28.55 -18.03 -2.02
N GLU A 400 29.28 -17.46 -1.08
CA GLU A 400 30.21 -18.11 -0.17
C GLU A 400 29.57 -18.29 1.22
N ASN A 401 30.25 -19.03 2.10
CA ASN A 401 29.90 -19.14 3.53
C ASN A 401 28.41 -19.47 3.79
N ILE A 402 27.82 -20.32 2.95
CA ILE A 402 26.41 -20.67 3.05
C ILE A 402 26.08 -21.30 4.40
N LYS A 403 25.00 -20.83 5.01
CA LYS A 403 24.36 -21.38 6.20
C LYS A 403 22.89 -21.63 5.91
N ILE A 404 22.39 -22.78 6.34
CA ILE A 404 20.99 -23.17 6.20
C ILE A 404 20.44 -23.43 7.60
N ASP A 405 19.69 -22.45 8.11
CA ASP A 405 18.98 -22.60 9.38
C ASP A 405 17.68 -23.37 9.13
N ARG A 406 17.31 -24.26 10.05
CA ARG A 406 16.11 -25.11 9.92
C ARG A 406 15.18 -24.93 11.12
N CYS A 407 13.88 -24.84 10.84
CA CYS A 407 12.83 -24.68 11.83
C CYS A 407 11.83 -25.83 11.73
N ALA A 408 11.48 -26.41 12.89
CA ALA A 408 10.47 -27.45 12.97
C ALA A 408 9.06 -26.88 12.70
N PRO A 409 8.14 -27.67 12.11
CA PRO A 409 6.80 -27.24 11.76
C PRO A 409 5.97 -26.80 12.97
N ILE A 410 4.96 -25.96 12.74
CA ILE A 410 3.89 -25.62 13.70
C ILE A 410 2.60 -26.25 13.18
N MET A 411 2.08 -27.22 13.92
CA MET A 411 0.91 -28.01 13.51
C MET A 411 -0.39 -27.54 14.15
N ARG A 412 -0.30 -26.65 15.14
CA ARG A 412 -1.46 -26.07 15.81
C ARG A 412 -1.25 -24.61 16.18
N VAL A 413 -2.25 -23.80 15.88
CA VAL A 413 -2.27 -22.36 16.21
C VAL A 413 -3.52 -22.06 17.03
N TYR A 414 -3.31 -21.48 18.21
CA TYR A 414 -4.36 -20.92 19.05
C TYR A 414 -4.43 -19.41 18.85
N ALA A 415 -5.48 -18.91 18.20
CA ALA A 415 -5.64 -17.50 17.91
C ALA A 415 -6.61 -16.82 18.88
N THR A 416 -6.25 -15.63 19.39
CA THR A 416 -7.11 -14.77 20.21
C THR A 416 -7.40 -13.46 19.47
N GLY A 417 -8.69 -13.11 19.39
CA GLY A 417 -9.19 -11.95 18.65
C GLY A 417 -9.67 -10.82 19.56
N SER A 418 -10.58 -9.99 19.04
CA SER A 418 -11.23 -8.95 19.85
C SER A 418 -12.11 -9.51 20.98
N GLY A 419 -12.25 -8.74 22.06
CA GLY A 419 -13.01 -9.09 23.25
C GLY A 419 -12.18 -8.88 24.53
N ALA A 420 -12.80 -9.07 25.68
CA ALA A 420 -12.15 -8.95 26.98
C ALA A 420 -12.48 -10.18 27.84
N ASP A 421 -11.52 -10.62 28.65
CA ASP A 421 -11.64 -11.74 29.57
C ASP A 421 -12.23 -13.00 28.90
N SER A 422 -13.29 -13.57 29.49
CA SER A 422 -14.01 -14.75 28.96
C SER A 422 -14.82 -14.48 27.69
N GLY A 423 -14.96 -13.21 27.29
CA GLY A 423 -15.59 -12.79 26.05
C GLY A 423 -14.60 -12.63 24.88
N THR A 424 -13.32 -12.95 25.09
CA THR A 424 -12.30 -12.92 24.03
C THR A 424 -12.62 -13.96 22.97
N MET A 425 -12.70 -13.52 21.72
CA MET A 425 -12.92 -14.41 20.59
C MET A 425 -11.70 -15.32 20.39
N CYS A 426 -11.92 -16.61 20.15
CA CYS A 426 -10.85 -17.58 19.94
C CYS A 426 -11.07 -18.39 18.66
N ALA A 427 -9.98 -18.74 17.98
CA ALA A 427 -10.00 -19.69 16.88
C ALA A 427 -8.85 -20.70 17.02
N LEU A 428 -9.07 -21.91 16.50
CA LEU A 428 -8.10 -23.00 16.46
C LEU A 428 -7.90 -23.40 15.00
N ALA A 429 -6.64 -23.44 14.56
CA ALA A 429 -6.25 -24.05 13.29
C ALA A 429 -5.28 -25.21 13.57
N GLU A 430 -5.49 -26.36 12.93
CA GLU A 430 -4.61 -27.52 13.09
C GLU A 430 -4.46 -28.37 11.82
N ASP A 431 -3.23 -28.85 11.60
CA ASP A 431 -2.87 -29.87 10.62
C ASP A 431 -1.96 -30.90 11.32
N LEU A 432 -2.55 -32.00 11.77
CA LEU A 432 -1.87 -33.06 12.50
C LEU A 432 -1.33 -34.16 11.58
N SER A 433 -1.22 -33.91 10.27
CA SER A 433 -0.75 -34.92 9.32
C SER A 433 0.67 -35.41 9.63
N LEU A 434 1.57 -34.50 10.01
CA LEU A 434 2.97 -34.82 10.34
C LEU A 434 3.11 -35.63 11.64
N THR A 435 2.22 -35.45 12.62
CA THR A 435 2.26 -36.23 13.88
C THR A 435 1.75 -37.66 13.71
N ARG A 436 1.17 -38.00 12.55
CA ARG A 436 0.53 -39.29 12.27
C ARG A 436 1.30 -40.13 11.25
N ARG A 437 2.48 -39.67 10.82
CA ARG A 437 3.38 -40.42 9.94
C ARG A 437 3.98 -41.62 10.68
N GLU A 438 4.55 -42.55 9.92
CA GLU A 438 5.29 -43.70 10.48
C GLU A 438 6.50 -43.25 11.30
N ASP A 439 7.20 -42.22 10.82
CA ASP A 439 8.18 -41.44 11.57
C ASP A 439 7.58 -40.05 11.91
N PRO A 440 6.93 -39.89 13.07
CA PRO A 440 6.11 -38.72 13.36
C PRO A 440 6.93 -37.54 13.90
N TRP A 441 6.55 -36.34 13.48
CA TRP A 441 7.01 -35.12 14.14
C TRP A 441 6.34 -34.96 15.52
N PRO A 442 7.07 -34.47 16.55
CA PRO A 442 6.45 -34.10 17.81
C PRO A 442 5.50 -32.91 17.62
N LEU A 443 4.32 -32.96 18.24
CA LEU A 443 3.36 -31.85 18.18
C LEU A 443 4.01 -30.55 18.67
N ARG A 444 3.97 -29.52 17.81
CA ARG A 444 4.38 -28.15 18.13
C ARG A 444 3.21 -27.22 17.93
N GLU A 445 3.07 -26.31 18.88
CA GLU A 445 1.92 -25.43 19.02
C GLU A 445 2.41 -23.99 19.19
N THR A 446 1.62 -23.04 18.72
CA THR A 446 1.87 -21.61 18.92
C THR A 446 0.58 -20.86 19.20
N THR A 447 0.72 -19.62 19.63
CA THR A 447 -0.39 -18.67 19.82
C THR A 447 -0.28 -17.51 18.85
N LEU A 448 -1.41 -17.00 18.35
CA LEU A 448 -1.51 -15.79 17.53
C LEU A 448 -2.44 -14.81 18.24
N SER A 449 -2.07 -13.53 18.30
CA SER A 449 -2.99 -12.47 18.74
C SER A 449 -3.37 -11.60 17.56
N ALA A 450 -4.68 -11.41 17.36
CA ALA A 450 -5.27 -10.57 16.33
C ALA A 450 -6.39 -9.73 16.95
N SER A 451 -6.04 -8.85 17.89
CA SER A 451 -6.99 -8.03 18.67
C SER A 451 -7.85 -7.09 17.80
N ASP A 452 -7.43 -6.84 16.57
CA ASP A 452 -8.15 -6.10 15.54
C ASP A 452 -9.20 -6.95 14.81
N ALA A 453 -9.13 -8.28 14.86
CA ALA A 453 -10.12 -9.17 14.27
C ALA A 453 -11.47 -9.02 14.98
N LYS A 454 -12.39 -8.30 14.31
CA LYS A 454 -13.75 -8.02 14.82
C LYS A 454 -14.75 -9.15 14.56
N THR A 455 -14.39 -10.13 13.74
CA THR A 455 -15.24 -11.28 13.41
C THR A 455 -14.48 -12.60 13.53
N TRP A 456 -15.21 -13.68 13.76
CA TRP A 456 -14.62 -15.02 13.90
C TRP A 456 -14.00 -15.49 12.58
N GLU A 457 -14.58 -15.14 11.45
CA GLU A 457 -14.09 -15.48 10.13
C GLU A 457 -12.70 -14.88 9.86
N LEU A 458 -12.48 -13.61 10.25
CA LEU A 458 -11.17 -12.95 10.13
C LEU A 458 -10.13 -13.59 11.05
N LEU A 459 -10.51 -13.88 12.29
CA LEU A 459 -9.63 -14.55 13.26
C LEU A 459 -9.27 -15.97 12.80
N SER A 460 -10.26 -16.72 12.31
CA SER A 460 -10.09 -18.07 11.77
C SER A 460 -9.23 -18.08 10.51
N SER A 461 -9.42 -17.12 9.61
CA SER A 461 -8.58 -16.94 8.42
C SER A 461 -7.11 -16.69 8.82
N ALA A 462 -6.87 -15.78 9.76
CA ALA A 462 -5.53 -15.47 10.26
C ALA A 462 -4.87 -16.69 10.93
N ALA A 463 -5.62 -17.45 11.74
CA ALA A 463 -5.13 -18.68 12.34
C ALA A 463 -4.75 -19.73 11.29
N ASN A 464 -5.58 -19.91 10.26
CA ASN A 464 -5.31 -20.84 9.16
C ASN A 464 -4.14 -20.40 8.29
N ALA A 465 -3.99 -19.10 8.01
CA ALA A 465 -2.85 -18.56 7.27
C ALA A 465 -1.53 -18.82 8.01
N ALA A 466 -1.49 -18.51 9.31
CA ALA A 466 -0.33 -18.80 10.16
C ALA A 466 0.01 -20.29 10.21
N MET A 467 -1.00 -21.16 10.30
CA MET A 467 -0.79 -22.61 10.26
C MET A 467 -0.29 -23.06 8.88
N LEU A 468 -0.87 -22.59 7.78
CA LEU A 468 -0.50 -23.00 6.42
C LEU A 468 0.94 -22.61 6.07
N ALA A 469 1.41 -21.47 6.57
CA ALA A 469 2.79 -21.01 6.40
C ALA A 469 3.81 -21.88 7.16
N ASN A 470 3.44 -22.44 8.32
CA ASN A 470 4.38 -23.15 9.21
C ASN A 470 4.14 -24.65 9.34
N ARG A 471 3.08 -25.22 8.74
CA ARG A 471 2.71 -26.63 8.94
C ARG A 471 3.73 -27.63 8.41
N ARG A 472 4.75 -27.17 7.67
CA ARG A 472 5.86 -27.98 7.17
C ARG A 472 7.17 -27.48 7.77
N PRO A 473 8.20 -28.33 7.90
CA PRO A 473 9.53 -27.88 8.26
C PRO A 473 9.98 -26.81 7.26
N LEU A 474 10.58 -25.75 7.80
CA LEU A 474 11.08 -24.62 7.01
C LEU A 474 12.60 -24.56 7.12
N CYS A 475 13.22 -23.99 6.10
CA CYS A 475 14.64 -23.71 6.06
C CYS A 475 14.88 -22.29 5.56
N GLN A 476 15.93 -21.64 6.04
CA GLN A 476 16.30 -20.29 5.64
C GLN A 476 17.77 -20.27 5.26
N LEU A 477 18.04 -19.85 4.03
CA LEU A 477 19.38 -19.74 3.51
C LEU A 477 19.97 -18.36 3.79
N SER A 478 21.23 -18.34 4.20
CA SER A 478 22.08 -17.15 4.19
C SER A 478 23.45 -17.47 3.63
N GLY A 479 24.15 -16.46 3.13
CA GLY A 479 25.51 -16.60 2.61
C GLY A 479 26.14 -15.23 2.41
N GLU A 480 27.37 -15.20 1.91
CA GLU A 480 28.15 -13.98 1.70
C GLU A 480 28.54 -13.85 0.22
N MET A 481 28.47 -12.65 -0.33
CA MET A 481 29.01 -12.32 -1.65
C MET A 481 30.01 -11.17 -1.54
N ASP A 482 30.91 -11.00 -2.52
CA ASP A 482 31.74 -9.81 -2.64
C ASP A 482 31.22 -8.90 -3.76
N ALA A 483 30.81 -7.68 -3.40
CA ALA A 483 30.35 -6.68 -4.36
C ALA A 483 31.46 -6.16 -5.29
N ASN A 484 32.73 -6.47 -5.01
CA ASN A 484 33.86 -6.16 -5.89
C ASN A 484 34.17 -7.28 -6.89
N ASP A 485 33.50 -8.44 -6.82
CA ASP A 485 33.77 -9.53 -7.73
C ASP A 485 33.44 -9.16 -9.17
N VAL A 486 34.34 -9.56 -10.07
CA VAL A 486 34.26 -9.29 -11.50
C VAL A 486 34.36 -10.58 -12.31
N ASP A 487 33.74 -10.58 -13.48
CA ASP A 487 33.95 -11.63 -14.47
C ASP A 487 35.37 -11.57 -15.07
N ALA A 488 35.69 -12.51 -15.98
CA ALA A 488 36.97 -12.56 -16.67
C ALA A 488 37.30 -11.31 -17.51
N ASN A 489 36.30 -10.49 -17.84
CA ASN A 489 36.45 -9.24 -18.59
C ASN A 489 36.57 -8.01 -17.68
N GLY A 490 36.53 -8.21 -16.35
CA GLY A 490 36.52 -7.12 -15.37
C GLY A 490 35.15 -6.47 -15.16
N LEU A 491 34.06 -7.06 -15.66
CA LEU A 491 32.70 -6.58 -15.42
C LEU A 491 32.23 -7.04 -14.04
N PRO A 492 31.74 -6.13 -13.18
CA PRO A 492 31.19 -6.47 -11.87
C PRO A 492 30.05 -7.48 -11.99
N LEU A 493 30.12 -8.55 -11.21
CA LEU A 493 29.09 -9.59 -11.21
C LEU A 493 27.82 -9.09 -10.51
N HIS A 494 27.97 -8.55 -9.30
CA HIS A 494 26.87 -8.14 -8.43
C HIS A 494 27.18 -6.80 -7.74
N PRO A 495 27.31 -5.69 -8.49
CA PRO A 495 27.59 -4.39 -7.86
C PRO A 495 26.42 -3.95 -6.96
N LEU A 496 26.68 -3.25 -5.86
CA LEU A 496 25.60 -2.74 -5.01
C LEU A 496 24.74 -1.68 -5.73
N GLY A 497 23.46 -1.65 -5.38
CA GLY A 497 22.44 -0.83 -6.02
C GLY A 497 21.87 -1.46 -7.30
N SER A 498 22.47 -2.57 -7.74
CA SER A 498 22.05 -3.34 -8.90
C SER A 498 20.93 -4.35 -8.57
N PHE A 499 20.75 -4.62 -7.27
CA PHE A 499 19.69 -5.41 -6.65
C PHE A 499 19.41 -4.87 -5.26
N TRP A 500 18.25 -5.24 -4.69
CA TRP A 500 17.79 -4.76 -3.38
C TRP A 500 17.00 -5.84 -2.64
N PRO A 501 16.88 -5.75 -1.30
CA PRO A 501 15.91 -6.56 -0.56
C PRO A 501 14.50 -6.42 -1.14
N GLY A 502 13.75 -7.51 -1.15
CA GLY A 502 12.45 -7.65 -1.80
C GLY A 502 12.50 -8.35 -3.15
N GLU A 503 13.65 -8.33 -3.83
CA GLU A 503 13.84 -8.91 -5.16
C GLU A 503 14.15 -10.42 -5.11
N THR A 504 13.81 -11.13 -6.19
CA THR A 504 14.04 -12.58 -6.32
C THR A 504 15.38 -12.90 -6.96
N PHE A 505 16.00 -14.00 -6.52
CA PHE A 505 17.26 -14.53 -7.02
C PHE A 505 17.08 -16.00 -7.40
N ASP A 506 17.78 -16.43 -8.43
CA ASP A 506 17.97 -17.86 -8.69
C ASP A 506 19.26 -18.31 -8.01
N VAL A 507 19.14 -19.13 -6.95
CA VAL A 507 20.27 -19.62 -6.17
C VAL A 507 20.59 -21.05 -6.58
N ALA A 508 21.72 -21.24 -7.26
CA ALA A 508 22.25 -22.54 -7.66
C ALA A 508 23.15 -23.09 -6.56
N ILE A 509 22.81 -24.27 -6.03
CA ILE A 509 23.58 -24.95 -4.98
C ILE A 509 23.91 -26.34 -5.49
N ASP A 510 25.19 -26.68 -5.50
CA ASP A 510 25.67 -28.00 -5.87
C ASP A 510 26.62 -28.54 -4.79
N GLY A 511 26.49 -29.82 -4.45
CA GLY A 511 27.41 -30.53 -3.56
C GLY A 511 27.33 -30.13 -2.08
N PHE A 512 26.24 -29.51 -1.64
CA PHE A 512 26.03 -29.20 -0.22
C PHE A 512 25.58 -30.46 0.54
N PRO A 513 26.14 -30.80 1.72
CA PRO A 513 25.99 -32.14 2.31
C PRO A 513 24.56 -32.61 2.61
N ASP A 514 23.66 -31.70 2.97
CA ASP A 514 22.29 -32.00 3.39
C ASP A 514 21.25 -31.08 2.70
N TRP A 515 21.53 -30.68 1.46
CA TRP A 515 20.65 -29.86 0.60
C TRP A 515 20.67 -30.41 -0.84
N PRO A 516 19.53 -30.42 -1.57
CA PRO A 516 19.51 -30.98 -2.92
C PRO A 516 20.26 -30.08 -3.91
N ASP A 517 20.96 -30.73 -4.85
CA ASP A 517 21.57 -30.02 -5.99
C ASP A 517 20.48 -29.39 -6.88
N GLY A 518 20.73 -28.18 -7.37
CA GLY A 518 19.86 -27.51 -8.34
C GLY A 518 19.71 -26.01 -8.11
N VAL A 519 18.73 -25.44 -8.81
CA VAL A 519 18.43 -24.00 -8.77
C VAL A 519 17.11 -23.78 -8.05
N THR A 520 17.15 -22.95 -7.01
CA THR A 520 15.97 -22.56 -6.25
C THR A 520 15.77 -21.05 -6.37
N THR A 521 14.59 -20.63 -6.80
CA THR A 521 14.23 -19.20 -6.76
C THR A 521 13.91 -18.80 -5.32
N MET A 522 14.65 -17.84 -4.78
CA MET A 522 14.50 -17.35 -3.41
C MET A 522 14.38 -15.83 -3.41
N ARG A 523 13.57 -15.28 -2.49
CA ARG A 523 13.44 -13.84 -2.32
C ARG A 523 14.48 -13.33 -1.31
N LEU A 524 15.18 -12.27 -1.65
CA LEU A 524 16.16 -11.64 -0.77
C LEU A 524 15.44 -10.80 0.28
N MET A 525 15.63 -11.09 1.56
CA MET A 525 14.92 -10.40 2.65
C MET A 525 15.79 -9.35 3.33
N GLN A 526 17.10 -9.62 3.41
CA GLN A 526 18.06 -8.74 4.06
C GLN A 526 19.41 -8.77 3.36
N MET A 527 20.04 -7.60 3.32
CA MET A 527 21.45 -7.41 2.99
C MET A 527 22.13 -6.71 4.16
N SER A 528 23.31 -7.16 4.55
CA SER A 528 24.12 -6.48 5.57
C SER A 528 25.61 -6.61 5.28
N GLY A 529 26.41 -5.72 5.85
CA GLY A 529 27.85 -5.74 5.65
C GLY A 529 28.54 -4.66 6.47
N ASP A 530 29.79 -4.40 6.12
CA ASP A 530 30.62 -3.37 6.74
C ASP A 530 31.28 -2.46 5.67
N GLN A 531 32.36 -1.76 6.04
CA GLN A 531 33.14 -0.92 5.13
C GLN A 531 33.88 -1.69 4.02
N THR A 532 33.83 -3.03 4.02
CA THR A 532 34.40 -3.87 2.96
C THR A 532 33.41 -4.07 1.82
N GLY A 533 33.76 -4.90 0.83
CA GLY A 533 32.83 -5.36 -0.21
C GLY A 533 32.06 -6.61 0.14
N LYS A 534 32.31 -7.25 1.29
CA LYS A 534 31.61 -8.46 1.70
C LYS A 534 30.21 -8.11 2.19
N VAL A 535 29.23 -8.80 1.63
CA VAL A 535 27.80 -8.58 1.92
C VAL A 535 27.16 -9.91 2.27
N THR A 536 26.60 -9.96 3.47
CA THR A 536 25.75 -11.06 3.91
C THR A 536 24.36 -10.89 3.32
N LEU A 537 23.88 -11.95 2.68
CA LEU A 537 22.53 -12.06 2.11
C LEU A 537 21.74 -13.06 2.96
N LYS A 538 20.50 -12.69 3.30
CA LYS A 538 19.56 -13.58 3.96
C LYS A 538 18.27 -13.67 3.13
N PHE A 539 17.90 -14.89 2.78
CA PHE A 539 16.74 -15.15 1.93
C PHE A 539 15.51 -15.49 2.75
N ASP A 540 14.36 -15.48 2.09
CA ASP A 540 13.06 -15.82 2.68
C ASP A 540 13.04 -17.31 3.07
N PRO A 541 12.43 -17.69 4.20
CA PRO A 541 12.24 -19.09 4.54
C PRO A 541 11.43 -19.82 3.46
N ILE A 542 11.88 -21.01 3.09
CA ILE A 542 11.17 -21.91 2.18
C ILE A 542 10.88 -23.24 2.86
N ALA A 543 9.96 -24.02 2.29
CA ALA A 543 9.73 -25.39 2.76
C ALA A 543 11.01 -26.22 2.63
N GLU A 544 11.32 -27.02 3.65
CA GLU A 544 12.45 -27.95 3.60
C GLU A 544 12.27 -28.91 2.41
N PRO A 545 13.24 -29.01 1.49
CA PRO A 545 13.10 -29.79 0.27
C PRO A 545 12.97 -31.30 0.46
N PHE A 546 13.30 -31.83 1.64
CA PHE A 546 13.30 -33.28 1.94
C PHE A 546 12.11 -33.78 2.79
N ASP A 547 11.09 -32.95 3.08
CA ASP A 547 9.92 -33.33 3.91
C ASP A 547 8.79 -34.12 3.19
#